data_AF-A0A9E4KF74-F1
#
_entry.id   AF-A0A9E4KF74-F1
#
_cell.length_a   1.000
_cell.length_b   1.000
_cell.length_c   1.000
_cell.angle_alpha   90.00
_cell.angle_beta   90.00
_cell.angle_gamma   90.00
#
_symmetry.space_group_name_H-M   'P 1'
#
loop_
_entity.id
_entity.type
_entity.pdbx_description
1 polymer ?
#
loop_
_entity_poly.entity_id
_entity_poly.type
_entity_poly.pdbx_seq_one_letter_code
_entity_poly.pdbx_strand_id
1 'polypeptide(L)'
;MKITTTVTLRTGEPGAYEFVSPGTSINLPHDEAEALVERGFAFFDPSSKQSDIHEAIVDAIGDLQPTDFGKDGKPAVKAIEDIIGQSISASDRDKAWDEYQALTNDG
;
A
#
# COMPACT_ATOMS: atom_id res chain seq x y z
N MET A 1 8.86 1.56 0.31
CA MET A 1 8.36 2.93 0.09
C MET A 1 8.74 3.36 -1.31
N LYS A 2 7.77 3.87 -2.09
CA LYS A 2 8.05 4.29 -3.47
C LYS A 2 8.42 5.77 -3.50
N ILE A 3 9.55 6.07 -4.12
CA ILE A 3 10.01 7.44 -4.35
C ILE A 3 10.26 7.64 -5.83
N THR A 4 10.02 8.86 -6.31
CA THR A 4 10.35 9.25 -7.67
C THR A 4 11.62 10.08 -7.64
N THR A 5 12.62 9.65 -8.41
CA THR A 5 13.95 10.28 -8.42
C THR A 5 13.91 11.61 -9.18
N THR A 6 14.63 12.62 -8.71
CA THR A 6 14.80 13.92 -9.42
C THR A 6 16.12 14.00 -10.17
N VAL A 7 17.06 13.15 -9.80
CA VAL A 7 18.40 13.04 -10.38
C VAL A 7 18.69 11.59 -10.76
N THR A 8 19.73 11.37 -11.57
CA THR A 8 20.21 10.03 -11.86
C THR A 8 20.75 9.41 -10.57
N LEU A 9 20.07 8.40 -10.05
CA LEU A 9 20.51 7.65 -8.87
C LEU A 9 21.24 6.38 -9.28
N ARG A 10 22.26 6.03 -8.50
CA ARG A 10 22.92 4.74 -8.60
C ARG A 10 22.44 3.91 -7.40
N THR A 11 21.55 2.97 -7.65
CA THR A 11 20.93 2.13 -6.62
C THR A 11 21.30 0.68 -6.85
N GLY A 12 21.52 -0.11 -5.80
CA GLY A 12 21.82 -1.54 -5.92
C GLY A 12 23.07 -1.96 -5.14
N GLU A 13 23.27 -3.26 -5.05
CA GLU A 13 24.36 -3.86 -4.28
C GLU A 13 25.74 -3.62 -4.93
N PRO A 14 26.82 -3.64 -4.13
CA PRO A 14 28.18 -3.53 -4.65
C PRO A 14 28.50 -4.67 -5.62
N GLY A 15 28.41 -4.36 -6.92
CA GLY A 15 28.61 -5.31 -8.02
C GLY A 15 27.43 -5.39 -9.01
N ALA A 16 26.26 -4.91 -8.62
CA ALA A 16 25.03 -4.89 -9.43
C ALA A 16 24.33 -3.52 -9.30
N TYR A 17 25.08 -2.46 -9.60
CA TYR A 17 24.53 -1.11 -9.54
C TYR A 17 23.62 -0.85 -10.74
N GLU A 18 22.40 -0.45 -10.47
CA GLU A 18 21.45 0.06 -11.45
C GLU A 18 21.47 1.58 -11.48
N PHE A 19 21.45 2.14 -12.68
CA PHE A 19 21.33 3.57 -12.89
C PHE A 19 19.87 3.91 -13.14
N VAL A 20 19.25 4.53 -12.14
CA VAL A 20 17.87 4.96 -12.17
C VAL A 20 17.84 6.37 -12.72
N SER A 21 17.21 6.54 -13.88
CA SER A 21 17.07 7.87 -14.49
C SER A 21 16.11 8.76 -13.71
N PRO A 22 16.29 10.09 -13.70
CA PRO A 22 15.37 11.01 -13.07
C PRO A 22 13.95 10.86 -13.64
N GLY A 23 12.95 10.93 -12.78
CA GLY A 23 11.54 10.68 -13.09
C GLY A 23 11.14 9.20 -12.99
N THR A 24 12.07 8.32 -12.64
CA THR A 24 11.76 6.89 -12.43
C THR A 24 11.32 6.68 -10.99
N SER A 25 10.21 5.98 -10.81
CA SER A 25 9.74 5.58 -9.49
C SER A 25 10.35 4.25 -9.07
N ILE A 26 11.06 4.24 -7.94
CA ILE A 26 11.72 3.05 -7.39
C ILE A 26 11.17 2.74 -6.01
N ASN A 27 11.13 1.45 -5.65
CA ASN A 27 10.74 1.02 -4.32
C ASN A 27 11.99 0.75 -3.48
N LEU A 28 12.15 1.50 -2.39
CA LEU A 28 13.26 1.40 -1.47
C LEU A 28 12.75 1.22 -0.03
N PRO A 29 13.59 0.66 0.88
CA PRO A 29 13.27 0.65 2.30
C PRO A 29 13.10 2.08 2.84
N HIS A 30 12.31 2.24 3.90
CA HIS A 30 11.93 3.55 4.45
C HIS A 30 13.15 4.42 4.80
N ASP A 31 14.14 3.84 5.47
CA ASP A 31 15.38 4.51 5.89
C ASP A 31 16.16 5.12 4.71
N GLU A 32 16.35 4.34 3.64
CA GLU A 32 17.04 4.85 2.44
C GLU A 32 16.18 5.82 1.63
N ALA A 33 14.86 5.59 1.58
CA ALA A 33 13.93 6.48 0.91
C ALA A 33 13.90 7.87 1.57
N GLU A 34 13.85 7.94 2.90
CA GLU A 34 13.95 9.20 3.64
C GLU A 34 15.28 9.90 3.37
N ALA A 35 16.41 9.18 3.46
CA ALA A 35 17.72 9.77 3.23
C ALA A 35 17.86 10.41 1.83
N LEU A 36 17.21 9.83 0.82
CA LEU A 36 17.18 10.37 -0.55
C LEU A 36 16.24 11.57 -0.70
N VAL A 37 15.11 11.57 0.00
CA VAL A 37 14.16 12.69 0.01
C VAL A 37 14.73 13.88 0.79
N GLU A 38 15.32 13.66 1.96
CA GLU A 38 16.00 14.70 2.76
C GLU A 38 17.15 15.34 1.99
N ARG A 39 17.87 14.55 1.18
CA ARG A 39 18.93 15.06 0.29
C ARG A 39 18.41 15.78 -0.94
N GLY A 40 17.11 15.74 -1.21
CA GLY A 40 16.48 16.35 -2.39
C GLY A 40 16.74 15.60 -3.70
N PHE A 41 17.19 14.34 -3.63
CA PHE A 41 17.46 13.50 -4.81
C PHE A 41 16.23 12.71 -5.28
N ALA A 42 15.19 12.67 -4.46
CA ALA A 42 13.92 12.08 -4.79
C ALA A 42 12.79 12.81 -4.04
N PHE A 43 11.56 12.55 -4.43
CA PHE A 43 10.36 12.92 -3.67
C PHE A 43 9.47 11.71 -3.49
N PHE A 44 8.66 11.71 -2.44
CA PHE A 44 7.67 10.68 -2.23
C PHE A 44 6.65 10.70 -3.36
N ASP A 45 6.43 9.54 -3.97
CA ASP A 45 5.37 9.38 -4.94
C ASP A 45 4.15 8.81 -4.22
N PRO A 46 3.11 9.62 -3.91
CA PRO A 46 1.92 9.13 -3.24
C PRO A 46 1.09 8.17 -4.10
N SER A 47 1.50 7.88 -5.35
CA SER A 47 0.81 6.95 -6.24
C SER A 47 1.16 5.47 -5.98
N SER A 48 2.04 5.16 -5.02
CA SER A 48 2.26 3.79 -4.55
C SER A 48 1.25 3.33 -3.52
N LYS A 49 -0.04 3.56 -3.77
CA LYS A 49 -1.15 3.07 -2.95
C LYS A 49 -1.26 1.54 -2.88
N GLN A 50 -0.38 0.77 -3.49
CA GLN A 50 -0.56 -0.69 -3.55
C GLN A 50 -0.22 -1.39 -2.23
N SER A 51 0.60 -0.76 -1.37
CA SER A 51 0.78 -1.20 0.02
C SER A 51 -0.32 -0.64 0.93
N ASP A 52 -0.74 0.60 0.69
CA ASP A 52 -1.81 1.27 1.44
C ASP A 52 -3.19 0.64 1.22
N ILE A 53 -3.46 0.05 0.05
CA ILE A 53 -4.77 -0.52 -0.27
C ILE A 53 -5.14 -1.65 0.68
N HIS A 54 -4.22 -2.56 0.98
CA HIS A 54 -4.53 -3.69 1.86
C HIS A 54 -4.85 -3.21 3.28
N GLU A 55 -4.01 -2.33 3.84
CA GLU A 55 -4.27 -1.73 5.15
C GLU A 55 -5.54 -0.88 5.16
N ALA A 56 -5.80 -0.10 4.10
CA ALA A 56 -7.03 0.67 3.94
C ALA A 56 -8.28 -0.21 3.84
N ILE A 57 -8.18 -1.39 3.22
CA ILE A 57 -9.26 -2.38 3.20
C ILE A 57 -9.49 -2.92 4.62
N VAL A 58 -8.44 -3.30 5.36
CA VAL A 58 -8.55 -3.80 6.74
C VAL A 58 -9.20 -2.76 7.66
N ASP A 59 -8.76 -1.49 7.55
CA ASP A 59 -9.31 -0.37 8.32
C ASP A 59 -10.78 -0.11 7.95
N ALA A 60 -11.09 -0.04 6.65
CA ALA A 60 -12.46 0.12 6.17
C ALA A 60 -13.38 -1.01 6.65
N ILE A 61 -12.89 -2.25 6.75
CA ILE A 61 -13.66 -3.38 7.28
C ILE A 61 -14.09 -3.13 8.74
N GLY A 62 -13.23 -2.48 9.54
CA GLY A 62 -13.57 -2.10 10.91
C GLY A 62 -14.65 -1.03 11.01
N ASP A 63 -14.74 -0.15 10.01
CA ASP A 63 -15.72 0.94 9.95
C ASP A 63 -17.07 0.51 9.30
N LEU A 64 -17.13 -0.68 8.70
CA LEU A 64 -18.35 -1.19 8.06
C LEU A 64 -19.49 -1.46 9.05
N GLN A 65 -20.72 -1.17 8.62
CA GLN A 65 -21.91 -1.49 9.39
C GLN A 65 -22.25 -2.98 9.20
N PRO A 66 -22.92 -3.63 10.18
CA PRO A 66 -23.38 -5.03 10.03
C PRO A 66 -24.30 -5.26 8.82
N THR A 67 -24.90 -4.20 8.26
CA THR A 67 -25.69 -4.24 7.02
C THR A 67 -24.86 -4.38 5.74
N ASP A 68 -23.57 -4.03 5.80
CA ASP A 68 -22.62 -4.12 4.69
C ASP A 68 -21.92 -5.48 4.62
N PHE A 69 -22.16 -6.34 5.61
CA PHE A 69 -21.70 -7.72 5.60
C PHE A 69 -22.72 -8.60 4.87
N GLY A 70 -22.20 -9.44 3.97
CA GLY A 70 -23.00 -10.44 3.27
C GLY A 70 -23.52 -11.52 4.21
N LYS A 71 -24.38 -12.40 3.68
CA LYS A 71 -24.92 -13.55 4.43
C LYS A 71 -23.83 -14.50 4.95
N ASP A 72 -22.68 -14.51 4.28
CA ASP A 72 -21.50 -15.28 4.66
C ASP A 72 -20.68 -14.64 5.80
N GLY A 73 -21.14 -13.50 6.33
CA GLY A 73 -20.44 -12.73 7.36
C GLY A 73 -19.23 -11.95 6.85
N LYS A 74 -18.98 -11.96 5.53
CA LYS A 74 -17.87 -11.24 4.91
C LYS A 74 -18.30 -9.84 4.43
N PRO A 75 -17.43 -8.83 4.51
CA PRO A 75 -17.73 -7.48 4.07
C PRO A 75 -17.91 -7.42 2.54
N ALA A 76 -18.89 -6.67 2.06
CA ALA A 76 -19.14 -6.51 0.63
C ALA A 76 -18.03 -5.68 -0.01
N VAL A 77 -17.45 -6.18 -1.12
CA VAL A 77 -16.41 -5.46 -1.89
C VAL A 77 -16.85 -4.03 -2.20
N LYS A 78 -18.10 -3.87 -2.65
CA LYS A 78 -18.67 -2.57 -3.00
C LYS A 78 -18.77 -1.59 -1.83
N ALA A 79 -18.98 -2.09 -0.60
CA ALA A 79 -19.05 -1.24 0.58
C ALA A 79 -17.66 -0.75 0.98
N ILE A 80 -16.65 -1.61 0.86
CA ILE A 80 -15.24 -1.22 1.10
C ILE A 80 -14.79 -0.20 0.05
N GLU A 81 -15.10 -0.43 -1.24
CA GLU A 81 -14.80 0.50 -2.33
C GLU A 81 -15.39 1.91 -2.08
N ASP A 82 -16.57 1.97 -1.46
CA ASP A 82 -17.25 3.23 -1.12
C ASP A 82 -16.50 3.99 0.00
N ILE A 83 -15.98 3.26 1.00
CA ILE A 83 -15.20 3.84 2.11
C ILE A 83 -13.83 4.34 1.63
N ILE A 84 -13.05 3.49 0.96
CA ILE A 84 -11.69 3.83 0.54
C ILE A 84 -11.66 4.69 -0.73
N GLY A 85 -12.82 4.87 -1.39
CA GLY A 85 -12.97 5.64 -2.63
C GLY A 85 -12.16 5.06 -3.79
N GLN A 86 -11.88 3.75 -3.77
CA GLN A 86 -11.01 3.09 -4.72
C GLN A 86 -11.52 1.70 -5.05
N SER A 87 -11.41 1.30 -6.33
CA SER A 87 -11.74 -0.05 -6.73
C SER A 87 -10.76 -1.07 -6.18
N ILE A 88 -11.28 -2.19 -5.68
CA ILE A 88 -10.50 -3.30 -5.16
C ILE A 88 -11.00 -4.62 -5.73
N SER A 89 -10.14 -5.64 -5.76
CA SER A 89 -10.54 -6.96 -6.20
C SER A 89 -11.15 -7.75 -5.03
N ALA A 90 -12.02 -8.71 -5.34
CA ALA A 90 -12.53 -9.66 -4.35
C ALA A 90 -11.39 -10.38 -3.61
N SER A 91 -10.28 -10.67 -4.29
CA SER A 91 -9.07 -11.26 -3.69
C SER A 91 -8.39 -10.35 -2.66
N ASP A 92 -8.38 -9.03 -2.87
CA ASP A 92 -7.80 -8.07 -1.91
C ASP A 92 -8.68 -7.98 -0.66
N ARG A 93 -10.01 -7.91 -0.86
CA ARG A 93 -11.00 -7.99 0.23
C ARG A 93 -10.84 -9.26 1.05
N ASP A 94 -10.78 -10.43 0.41
CA ASP A 94 -10.72 -11.72 1.13
C ASP A 94 -9.43 -11.85 1.94
N LYS A 95 -8.29 -11.35 1.43
CA LYS A 95 -7.02 -11.32 2.18
C LYS A 95 -7.10 -10.42 3.41
N ALA A 96 -7.60 -9.20 3.24
CA ALA A 96 -7.77 -8.25 4.33
C ALA A 96 -8.79 -8.74 5.37
N TRP A 97 -9.84 -9.42 4.92
CA TRP A 97 -10.83 -10.02 5.80
C TRP A 97 -10.24 -11.15 6.65
N ASP A 98 -9.43 -12.03 6.05
CA ASP A 98 -8.73 -13.10 6.79
C ASP A 98 -7.83 -12.52 7.88
N GLU A 99 -7.08 -11.46 7.55
CA GLU A 99 -6.22 -10.74 8.50
C GLU A 99 -7.02 -10.03 9.61
N TYR A 100 -8.11 -9.36 9.25
CA TYR A 100 -9.02 -8.74 10.22
C TYR A 100 -9.61 -9.77 11.18
N GLN A 101 -10.02 -10.93 10.67
CA GLN A 101 -10.52 -12.03 11.51
C GLN A 101 -9.42 -12.58 12.43
N ALA A 102 -8.19 -12.72 11.94
CA ALA A 102 -7.06 -13.14 12.75
C ALA A 102 -6.75 -12.15 13.89
N LEU A 103 -6.78 -10.85 13.60
CA LEU A 103 -6.61 -9.77 14.59
C LEU A 103 -7.74 -9.75 15.63
N THR A 104 -8.98 -9.97 15.20
CA THR A 104 -10.15 -9.96 16.11
C THR A 104 -10.21 -11.20 17.00
N ASN A 105 -9.67 -12.34 16.55
CA ASN A 105 -9.72 -13.61 17.28
C ASN A 105 -8.55 -13.81 18.26
N ASP A 106 -7.54 -12.92 18.26
CA ASP A 106 -6.41 -12.90 19.21
C ASP A 106 -6.65 -11.96 20.41
N GLY A 107 -7.83 -11.34 20.52
CA GLY A 107 -8.23 -10.39 21.57
C GLY A 107 -9.04 -11.00 22.71
#